data_AF-A0A942DEC6-F1
#
_entry.id   AF-A0A942DEC6-F1
#
_cell.length_a   1.000
_cell.length_b   1.000
_cell.length_c   1.000
_cell.angle_alpha   90.00
_cell.angle_beta   90.00
_cell.angle_gamma   90.00
#
_symmetry.space_group_name_H-M   'P 1'
#
loop_
_entity.id
_entity.type
_entity.pdbx_description
1 polymer ?
#
loop_
_entity_poly.entity_id
_entity_poly.type
_entity_poly.pdbx_seq_one_letter_code
_entity_poly.pdbx_strand_id
1 'polypeptide(L)'
;MRTFQRIKGRVQRAIEARRTFDRIAIFNHIPKTAGMSFHQFIKDNLPNNSVLDFYTLDNRDRLVEYATQPQSRYAAIVGHLPFSHFANLPLPATPSHITVLREPVARLISYYYYIRSSETHYLHDWVVNEDVPIKAFFEAKPTMEIDNLHLRFLCSTDCSNVPIGGCTREMLEEAKDNLKSRFAVVGLQEYFPQTLDLTARTMGWSNTSVPEINRAPEKSKTAEKNEEVIALIRAMNELDIELYDVAKELFVKRCSELEIPL
;
A
#
# COMPACT_ATOMS: atom_id res chain seq x y z
N MET A 1 25.73 -11.04 -36.00
CA MET A 1 25.18 -11.19 -34.63
C MET A 1 24.36 -9.98 -34.14
N ARG A 2 24.84 -8.73 -34.24
CA ARG A 2 24.13 -7.54 -33.72
C ARG A 2 22.75 -7.26 -34.35
N THR A 3 22.56 -7.54 -35.64
CA THR A 3 21.28 -7.32 -36.35
C THR A 3 20.17 -8.29 -35.90
N PHE A 4 20.52 -9.56 -35.63
CA PHE A 4 19.58 -10.58 -35.14
C PHE A 4 19.09 -10.29 -33.71
N GLN A 5 19.98 -9.83 -32.82
CA GLN A 5 19.59 -9.38 -31.47
C GLN A 5 18.67 -8.15 -31.53
N ARG A 6 18.92 -7.22 -32.46
CA ARG A 6 18.07 -6.03 -32.65
C ARG A 6 16.67 -6.37 -33.17
N ILE A 7 16.57 -7.35 -34.07
CA ILE A 7 15.29 -7.86 -34.59
C ILE A 7 14.53 -8.63 -33.50
N LYS A 8 15.19 -9.52 -32.75
CA LYS A 8 14.58 -10.22 -31.60
C LYS A 8 14.02 -9.23 -30.58
N GLY A 9 14.78 -8.19 -30.20
CA GLY A 9 14.29 -7.17 -29.27
C GLY A 9 13.11 -6.36 -29.80
N ARG A 10 13.01 -6.14 -31.11
CA ARG A 10 11.88 -5.42 -31.72
C ARG A 10 10.62 -6.27 -31.83
N VAL A 11 10.77 -7.55 -32.15
CA VAL A 11 9.66 -8.53 -32.16
C VAL A 11 9.15 -8.78 -30.74
N GLN A 12 10.06 -8.96 -29.76
CA GLN A 12 9.69 -9.13 -28.36
C GLN A 12 8.89 -7.94 -27.82
N ARG A 13 9.33 -6.70 -28.09
CA ARG A 13 8.58 -5.50 -27.72
C ARG A 13 7.21 -5.40 -28.41
N ALA A 14 7.09 -5.85 -29.66
CA ALA A 14 5.81 -5.86 -30.37
C ALA A 14 4.84 -6.94 -29.83
N ILE A 15 5.37 -8.08 -29.36
CA ILE A 15 4.59 -9.12 -28.68
C ILE A 15 4.15 -8.62 -27.30
N GLU A 16 5.05 -8.00 -26.53
CA GLU A 16 4.75 -7.39 -25.23
C GLU A 16 3.71 -6.28 -25.34
N ALA A 17 3.78 -5.44 -26.38
CA ALA A 17 2.79 -4.40 -26.65
C ALA A 17 1.39 -4.92 -27.03
N ARG A 18 1.28 -6.20 -27.40
CA ARG A 18 0.00 -6.87 -27.73
C ARG A 18 -0.49 -7.82 -26.63
N ARG A 19 0.27 -7.97 -25.54
CA ARG A 19 -0.13 -8.82 -24.43
C ARG A 19 -1.32 -8.17 -23.70
N THR A 20 -2.36 -8.97 -23.50
CA THR A 20 -3.53 -8.59 -22.71
C THR A 20 -3.62 -9.47 -21.46
N PHE A 21 -4.32 -8.98 -20.45
CA PHE A 21 -4.51 -9.68 -19.18
C PHE A 21 -5.99 -9.67 -18.79
N ASP A 22 -6.53 -10.85 -18.48
CA ASP A 22 -7.94 -10.99 -18.04
C ASP A 22 -8.11 -10.78 -16.52
N ARG A 23 -6.99 -10.74 -15.79
CA ARG A 23 -6.90 -10.44 -14.36
C ARG A 23 -5.88 -9.35 -14.11
N ILE A 24 -6.11 -8.54 -13.08
CA ILE A 24 -5.20 -7.48 -12.67
C ILE A 24 -5.00 -7.44 -11.16
N ALA A 25 -3.75 -7.44 -10.72
CA ALA A 25 -3.39 -7.20 -9.34
C ALA A 25 -3.52 -5.70 -9.03
N ILE A 26 -4.18 -5.33 -7.95
CA ILE A 26 -4.29 -3.93 -7.52
C ILE A 26 -3.64 -3.81 -6.16
N PHE A 27 -2.45 -3.22 -6.11
CA PHE A 27 -1.79 -2.94 -4.84
C PHE A 27 -2.23 -1.57 -4.33
N ASN A 28 -3.17 -1.59 -3.39
CA ASN A 28 -3.61 -0.43 -2.62
C ASN A 28 -2.52 -0.09 -1.60
N HIS A 29 -1.50 0.65 -2.04
CA HIS A 29 -0.32 0.94 -1.24
C HIS A 29 -0.60 2.07 -0.24
N ILE A 30 -0.61 1.72 1.03
CA ILE A 30 -0.76 2.67 2.14
C ILE A 30 0.64 3.19 2.54
N PRO A 31 0.85 4.50 2.66
CA PRO A 31 2.16 5.04 3.03
C PRO A 31 2.75 4.41 4.31
N LYS A 32 4.06 4.12 4.24
CA LYS A 32 4.89 3.62 5.36
C LYS A 32 4.63 2.18 5.81
N THR A 33 4.12 1.34 4.89
CA THR A 33 3.93 -0.11 5.11
C THR A 33 4.87 -0.99 4.28
N ALA A 34 6.10 -0.51 4.03
CA ALA A 34 7.11 -1.15 3.16
C ALA A 34 6.69 -1.32 1.68
N GLY A 35 5.73 -0.52 1.20
CA GLY A 35 5.19 -0.72 -0.15
C GLY A 35 6.14 -0.39 -1.30
N MET A 36 7.26 0.32 -1.11
CA MET A 36 8.29 0.41 -2.16
C MET A 36 8.99 -0.92 -2.42
N SER A 37 9.31 -1.66 -1.35
CA SER A 37 9.87 -3.02 -1.45
C SER A 37 8.83 -3.97 -2.04
N PHE A 38 7.57 -3.86 -1.61
CA PHE A 38 6.48 -4.67 -2.17
C PHE A 38 6.21 -4.36 -3.65
N HIS A 39 6.31 -3.10 -4.05
CA HIS A 39 6.20 -2.68 -5.44
C HIS A 39 7.31 -3.28 -6.31
N GLN A 40 8.56 -3.29 -5.82
CA GLN A 40 9.64 -3.97 -6.52
C GLN A 40 9.36 -5.48 -6.66
N PHE A 41 8.87 -6.12 -5.59
CA PHE A 41 8.46 -7.51 -5.62
C PHE A 41 7.37 -7.81 -6.67
N ILE A 42 6.39 -6.91 -6.83
CA ILE A 42 5.38 -7.02 -7.92
C ILE A 42 6.07 -6.94 -9.29
N LYS A 43 6.97 -5.97 -9.48
CA LYS A 43 7.71 -5.80 -10.74
C LYS A 43 8.57 -7.01 -11.09
N ASP A 44 9.22 -7.62 -10.10
CA ASP A 44 10.08 -8.79 -10.30
C ASP A 44 9.29 -10.05 -10.68
N ASN A 45 7.99 -10.09 -10.35
CA ASN A 45 7.10 -11.21 -10.66
C ASN A 45 6.30 -11.04 -11.96
N LEU A 46 6.34 -9.85 -12.57
CA LEU A 46 5.50 -9.51 -13.71
C LEU A 46 6.33 -9.17 -14.95
N PRO A 47 5.77 -9.35 -16.16
CA PRO A 47 6.44 -8.93 -17.39
C PRO A 47 6.84 -7.45 -17.36
N ASN A 48 7.95 -7.12 -18.01
CA ASN A 48 8.36 -5.73 -18.20
C ASN A 48 7.22 -4.90 -18.81
N ASN A 49 7.09 -3.65 -18.36
CA ASN A 49 6.06 -2.69 -18.81
C ASN A 49 4.59 -3.15 -18.60
N SER A 50 4.34 -4.14 -17.73
CA SER A 50 2.97 -4.59 -17.40
C SER A 50 2.44 -4.06 -16.07
N VAL A 51 3.16 -3.15 -15.41
CA VAL A 51 2.74 -2.47 -14.18
C VAL A 51 2.38 -1.02 -14.48
N LEU A 52 1.20 -0.58 -14.05
CA LEU A 52 0.74 0.80 -14.14
C LEU A 52 0.89 1.51 -12.78
N ASP A 53 1.77 2.51 -12.74
CA ASP A 53 2.17 3.24 -11.54
C ASP A 53 1.38 4.54 -11.31
N PHE A 54 0.91 4.73 -10.07
CA PHE A 54 0.12 5.87 -9.59
C PHE A 54 0.65 6.44 -8.26
N TYR A 55 1.91 6.89 -8.25
CA TYR A 55 2.55 7.50 -7.08
C TYR A 55 2.40 9.04 -7.01
N THR A 56 1.74 9.65 -7.99
CA THR A 56 1.53 11.10 -8.07
C THR A 56 0.06 11.45 -7.84
N LEU A 57 -0.23 12.68 -7.41
CA LEU A 57 -1.59 13.11 -7.03
C LEU A 57 -2.55 13.26 -8.24
N ASP A 58 -2.02 13.41 -9.45
CA ASP A 58 -2.80 13.79 -10.66
C ASP A 58 -3.23 12.59 -11.52
N ASN A 59 -3.85 11.59 -10.88
CA ASN A 59 -3.88 10.23 -11.42
C ASN A 59 -5.27 9.60 -11.54
N ARG A 60 -6.32 10.30 -11.11
CA ARG A 60 -7.71 9.81 -11.23
C ARG A 60 -8.14 9.69 -12.69
N ASP A 61 -7.79 10.68 -13.52
CA ASP A 61 -8.12 10.68 -14.95
C ASP A 61 -7.42 9.52 -15.68
N ARG A 62 -6.17 9.24 -15.35
CA ARG A 62 -5.42 8.09 -15.90
C ARG A 62 -6.03 6.75 -15.47
N LEU A 63 -6.56 6.66 -14.25
CA LEU A 63 -7.28 5.47 -13.81
C LEU A 63 -8.60 5.29 -14.56
N VAL A 64 -9.34 6.38 -14.79
CA VAL A 64 -10.57 6.36 -15.61
C VAL A 64 -10.25 6.00 -17.07
N GLU A 65 -9.20 6.57 -17.66
CA GLU A 65 -8.73 6.24 -19.01
C GLU A 65 -8.37 4.76 -19.14
N TYR A 66 -7.73 4.19 -18.12
CA TYR A 66 -7.46 2.76 -18.06
C TYR A 66 -8.76 1.94 -17.95
N ALA A 67 -9.68 2.35 -17.08
CA ALA A 67 -10.94 1.64 -16.85
C ALA A 67 -11.81 1.57 -18.12
N THR A 68 -11.73 2.56 -19.00
CA THR A 68 -12.51 2.59 -20.25
C THR A 68 -11.92 1.78 -21.40
N GLN A 69 -10.75 1.15 -21.21
CA GLN A 69 -10.17 0.28 -22.24
C GLN A 69 -11.01 -1.00 -22.41
N PRO A 70 -11.02 -1.63 -23.60
CA PRO A 70 -11.74 -2.89 -23.81
C PRO A 70 -11.07 -4.10 -23.16
N GLN A 71 -9.76 -4.02 -22.90
CA GLN A 71 -8.93 -5.10 -22.38
C GLN A 71 -7.71 -4.52 -21.66
N SER A 72 -7.29 -5.15 -20.56
CA SER A 72 -6.11 -4.66 -19.84
C SER A 72 -4.82 -4.98 -20.57
N ARG A 73 -3.96 -3.98 -20.76
CA ARG A 73 -2.54 -4.16 -21.13
C ARG A 73 -1.61 -4.36 -19.93
N TYR A 74 -2.17 -4.28 -18.71
CA TYR A 74 -1.43 -4.30 -17.45
C TYR A 74 -1.82 -5.52 -16.60
N ALA A 75 -0.81 -6.14 -16.01
CA ALA A 75 -0.96 -7.20 -15.03
C ALA A 75 -1.13 -6.65 -13.61
N ALA A 76 -0.67 -5.41 -13.35
CA ALA A 76 -0.86 -4.77 -12.06
C ALA A 76 -1.06 -3.25 -12.14
N ILE A 77 -1.80 -2.74 -11.16
CA ILE A 77 -1.89 -1.32 -10.80
C ILE A 77 -1.28 -1.15 -9.41
N VAL A 78 -0.41 -0.17 -9.25
CA VAL A 78 0.29 0.11 -7.99
C VAL A 78 0.26 1.60 -7.69
N GLY A 79 -0.09 1.98 -6.46
CA GLY A 79 0.00 3.38 -6.03
C GLY A 79 -0.77 3.68 -4.76
N HIS A 80 -0.73 4.95 -4.36
CA HIS A 80 -1.50 5.48 -3.23
C HIS A 80 -2.96 5.68 -3.61
N LEU A 81 -3.62 4.57 -3.95
CA LEU A 81 -5.00 4.53 -4.42
C LEU A 81 -5.86 3.82 -3.35
N PRO A 82 -6.74 4.55 -2.64
CA PRO A 82 -7.76 3.96 -1.80
C PRO A 82 -8.64 2.96 -2.55
N PHE A 83 -9.18 1.98 -1.83
CA PHE A 83 -10.11 0.98 -2.36
C PHE A 83 -11.33 1.63 -3.02
N SER A 84 -11.85 2.71 -2.43
CA SER A 84 -12.98 3.50 -2.94
C SER A 84 -12.78 4.01 -4.37
N HIS A 85 -11.54 4.21 -4.83
CA HIS A 85 -11.26 4.59 -6.23
C HIS A 85 -11.68 3.52 -7.23
N PHE A 86 -11.74 2.24 -6.82
CA PHE A 86 -12.04 1.11 -7.69
C PHE A 86 -13.45 0.55 -7.48
N ALA A 87 -14.09 0.84 -6.35
CA ALA A 87 -15.35 0.21 -5.93
C ALA A 87 -16.46 0.28 -7.00
N ASN A 88 -16.47 1.33 -7.82
CA ASN A 88 -17.48 1.59 -8.84
C ASN A 88 -16.90 1.76 -10.26
N LEU A 89 -15.64 1.36 -10.51
CA LEU A 89 -15.05 1.45 -11.84
C LEU A 89 -15.20 0.12 -12.61
N PRO A 90 -15.72 0.14 -13.85
CA PRO A 90 -15.68 -1.03 -14.71
C PRO A 90 -14.24 -1.22 -15.17
N LEU A 91 -13.54 -2.20 -14.60
CA LEU A 91 -12.16 -2.47 -14.98
C LEU A 91 -12.11 -3.43 -16.18
N PRO A 92 -11.14 -3.28 -17.10
CA PRO A 92 -11.01 -4.12 -18.29
C PRO A 92 -10.41 -5.51 -18.01
N ALA A 93 -10.28 -5.86 -16.72
CA ALA A 93 -9.77 -7.12 -16.21
C ALA A 93 -10.33 -7.35 -14.81
N THR A 94 -10.44 -8.62 -14.40
CA THR A 94 -10.93 -9.00 -13.07
C THR A 94 -9.91 -8.56 -12.00
N PRO A 95 -10.28 -7.68 -11.05
CA PRO A 95 -9.34 -7.19 -10.05
C PRO A 95 -9.05 -8.21 -8.96
N SER A 96 -7.83 -8.19 -8.44
CA SER A 96 -7.40 -8.87 -7.21
C SER A 96 -6.69 -7.85 -6.34
N HIS A 97 -7.39 -7.36 -5.31
CA HIS A 97 -6.86 -6.35 -4.42
C HIS A 97 -5.85 -6.94 -3.44
N ILE A 98 -4.76 -6.22 -3.24
CA ILE A 98 -3.66 -6.57 -2.36
C ILE A 98 -3.35 -5.32 -1.54
N THR A 99 -3.13 -5.50 -0.24
CA THR A 99 -2.59 -4.43 0.60
C THR A 99 -1.60 -5.00 1.61
N VAL A 100 -0.75 -4.13 2.14
CA VAL A 100 0.17 -4.44 3.24
C VAL A 100 -0.06 -3.39 4.30
N LEU A 101 -0.41 -3.84 5.50
CA LEU A 101 -0.61 -2.99 6.67
C LEU A 101 0.62 -3.03 7.57
N ARG A 102 0.68 -2.10 8.50
CA ARG A 102 1.68 -2.06 9.57
C ARG A 102 0.96 -1.71 10.87
N GLU A 103 1.48 -2.13 12.01
CA GLU A 103 0.95 -1.74 13.31
C GLU A 103 0.80 -0.19 13.35
N PRO A 104 -0.40 0.35 13.66
CA PRO A 104 -0.69 1.76 13.44
C PRO A 104 0.26 2.74 14.13
N VAL A 105 0.69 2.42 15.37
CA VAL A 105 1.63 3.28 16.11
C VAL A 105 3.00 3.29 15.42
N ALA A 106 3.54 2.11 15.09
CA ALA A 106 4.81 1.96 14.40
C ALA A 106 4.81 2.62 13.02
N ARG A 107 3.67 2.56 12.29
CA ARG A 107 3.49 3.26 11.01
C ARG A 107 3.63 4.77 11.18
N LEU A 108 2.98 5.35 12.19
CA LEU A 108 2.95 6.79 12.42
C LEU A 108 4.30 7.33 12.91
N ILE A 109 4.98 6.60 13.78
CA ILE A 109 6.35 6.94 14.16
C ILE A 109 7.26 6.90 12.93
N SER A 110 7.14 5.86 12.08
CA SER A 110 7.89 5.78 10.83
C SER A 110 7.56 6.89 9.85
N TYR A 111 6.33 7.41 9.86
CA TYR A 111 5.91 8.53 9.02
C TYR A 111 6.57 9.84 9.48
N TYR A 112 6.54 10.16 10.78
CA TYR A 112 7.22 11.33 11.33
C TYR A 112 8.73 11.35 10.98
N TYR A 113 9.44 10.23 11.20
CA TYR A 113 10.87 10.18 10.87
C TYR A 113 11.14 10.21 9.37
N TYR A 114 10.23 9.70 8.55
CA TYR A 114 10.32 9.85 7.11
C TYR A 114 10.25 11.31 6.70
N ILE A 115 9.29 12.07 7.22
CA ILE A 115 9.17 13.51 6.97
C ILE A 115 10.48 14.21 7.34
N ARG A 116 11.04 13.93 8.52
CA ARG A 116 12.33 14.51 8.96
C ARG A 116 13.51 14.18 8.06
N SER A 117 13.49 13.03 7.39
CA SER A 117 14.59 12.60 6.50
C SER A 117 14.39 12.95 5.03
N SER A 118 13.16 13.25 4.62
CA SER A 118 12.77 13.40 3.21
C SER A 118 12.67 14.87 2.85
N GLU A 119 13.74 15.46 2.34
CA GLU A 119 13.82 16.88 1.95
C GLU A 119 12.72 17.31 0.97
N THR A 120 12.19 16.38 0.16
CA THR A 120 11.10 16.65 -0.80
C THR A 120 9.70 16.56 -0.20
N HIS A 121 9.56 16.21 1.09
CA HIS A 121 8.24 16.11 1.72
C HIS A 121 7.72 17.50 2.09
N TYR A 122 6.44 17.79 1.80
CA TYR A 122 5.85 19.12 1.99
C TYR A 122 5.87 19.62 3.46
N LEU A 123 5.94 18.70 4.44
CA LEU A 123 6.09 19.02 5.86
C LEU A 123 7.56 19.03 6.36
N HIS A 124 8.54 18.75 5.49
CA HIS A 124 9.94 18.60 5.91
C HIS A 124 10.47 19.89 6.53
N ASP A 125 10.35 21.01 5.82
CA ASP A 125 10.88 22.30 6.24
C ASP A 125 10.29 22.73 7.58
N TRP A 126 8.98 22.57 7.77
CA TRP A 126 8.34 22.87 9.04
C TRP A 126 8.91 21.99 10.17
N VAL A 127 8.93 20.66 9.99
CA VAL A 127 9.39 19.75 11.06
C VAL A 127 10.88 19.91 11.38
N VAL A 128 11.73 20.18 10.39
CA VAL A 128 13.18 20.26 10.58
C VAL A 128 13.64 21.67 10.97
N ASN A 129 13.16 22.72 10.29
CA ASN A 129 13.63 24.09 10.55
C ASN A 129 13.11 24.63 11.89
N GLU A 130 11.92 24.21 12.31
CA GLU A 130 11.36 24.56 13.63
C GLU A 130 11.67 23.50 14.70
N ASP A 131 12.43 22.46 14.35
CA ASP A 131 12.75 21.30 15.18
C ASP A 131 11.54 20.72 15.94
N VAL A 132 10.41 20.57 15.23
CA VAL A 132 9.13 20.18 15.82
C VAL A 132 9.24 18.81 16.49
N PRO A 133 9.03 18.70 17.82
CA PRO A 133 9.04 17.42 18.52
C PRO A 133 7.90 16.50 18.05
N ILE A 134 8.11 15.18 18.09
CA ILE A 134 7.12 14.19 17.62
C ILE A 134 5.74 14.34 18.29
N LYS A 135 5.69 14.66 19.58
CA LYS A 135 4.43 14.89 20.30
C LYS A 135 3.69 16.11 19.75
N ALA A 136 4.39 17.24 19.61
CA ALA A 136 3.84 18.48 19.06
C ALA A 136 3.37 18.31 17.60
N PHE A 137 4.06 17.50 16.81
CA PHE A 137 3.64 17.15 15.45
C PHE A 137 2.25 16.48 15.43
N PHE A 138 2.01 15.50 16.30
CA PHE A 138 0.71 14.82 16.37
C PHE A 138 -0.39 15.69 17.00
N GLU A 139 -0.05 16.55 17.95
CA GLU A 139 -0.98 17.53 18.53
C GLU A 139 -1.43 18.59 17.51
N ALA A 140 -0.52 19.04 16.65
CA ALA A 140 -0.79 20.04 15.60
C ALA A 140 -1.69 19.52 14.46
N LYS A 141 -1.78 18.19 14.30
CA LYS A 141 -2.60 17.52 13.28
C LYS A 141 -2.42 18.08 11.85
N PRO A 142 -1.18 18.14 11.32
CA PRO A 142 -0.86 18.88 10.10
C PRO A 142 -1.33 18.20 8.81
N THR A 143 -1.74 16.93 8.85
CA THR A 143 -2.13 16.15 7.67
C THR A 143 -3.12 15.06 8.01
N MET A 144 -3.98 14.71 7.04
CA MET A 144 -4.90 13.57 7.11
C MET A 144 -4.18 12.22 7.29
N GLU A 145 -2.91 12.12 6.86
CA GLU A 145 -2.13 10.87 6.89
C GLU A 145 -1.85 10.35 8.31
N ILE A 146 -2.10 11.16 9.34
CA ILE A 146 -1.93 10.76 10.74
C ILE A 146 -3.18 10.10 11.36
N ASP A 147 -4.33 10.17 10.69
CA ASP A 147 -5.64 9.87 11.27
C ASP A 147 -6.32 8.72 10.52
N ASN A 148 -6.34 7.54 11.14
CA ASN A 148 -7.01 6.33 10.66
C ASN A 148 -6.75 6.03 9.17
N LEU A 149 -5.48 6.10 8.77
CA LEU A 149 -5.11 6.04 7.35
C LEU A 149 -5.41 4.67 6.73
N HIS A 150 -5.26 3.58 7.49
CA HIS A 150 -5.62 2.26 6.96
C HIS A 150 -7.11 2.20 6.65
N LEU A 151 -7.96 2.64 7.58
CA LEU A 151 -9.39 2.73 7.41
C LEU A 151 -9.75 3.57 6.18
N ARG A 152 -9.20 4.78 6.06
CA ARG A 152 -9.45 5.68 4.93
C ARG A 152 -9.09 5.07 3.57
N PHE A 153 -8.09 4.19 3.54
CA PHE A 153 -7.68 3.49 2.32
C PHE A 153 -8.52 2.25 2.01
N LEU A 154 -9.21 1.67 3.00
CA LEU A 154 -9.82 0.34 2.87
C LEU A 154 -11.34 0.36 2.91
N CYS A 155 -11.98 1.42 3.40
CA CYS A 155 -13.41 1.62 3.24
C CYS A 155 -13.77 1.96 1.78
N SER A 156 -15.02 1.73 1.38
CA SER A 156 -15.50 2.09 0.04
C SER A 156 -15.98 3.54 -0.04
N THR A 157 -16.15 4.20 1.11
CA THR A 157 -16.37 5.64 1.20
C THR A 157 -15.14 6.43 0.71
N ASP A 158 -15.35 7.39 -0.19
CA ASP A 158 -14.31 8.35 -0.57
C ASP A 158 -14.01 9.29 0.62
N CYS A 159 -12.80 9.17 1.17
CA CYS A 159 -12.37 9.90 2.35
C CYS A 159 -11.76 11.26 2.05
N SER A 160 -11.74 11.72 0.79
CA SER A 160 -11.09 12.97 0.39
C SER A 160 -11.66 14.20 1.12
N ASN A 161 -12.93 14.16 1.50
CA ASN A 161 -13.62 15.24 2.22
C ASN A 161 -13.89 14.92 3.71
N VAL A 162 -13.44 13.78 4.21
CA VAL A 162 -13.64 13.39 5.61
C VAL A 162 -12.55 14.06 6.45
N PRO A 163 -12.89 14.98 7.39
CA PRO A 163 -11.90 15.70 8.19
C PRO A 163 -11.15 14.79 9.17
N ILE A 164 -10.05 15.29 9.74
CA ILE A 164 -9.30 14.59 10.82
C ILE A 164 -10.25 14.33 11.99
N GLY A 165 -10.27 13.10 12.50
CA GLY A 165 -11.23 12.68 13.53
C GLY A 165 -12.66 12.46 13.00
N GLY A 166 -12.87 12.53 11.69
CA GLY A 166 -14.17 12.32 11.04
C GLY A 166 -14.45 10.90 10.59
N CYS A 167 -13.50 9.96 10.76
CA CYS A 167 -13.76 8.55 10.47
C CYS A 167 -14.80 7.97 11.43
N THR A 168 -15.74 7.19 10.90
CA THR A 168 -16.86 6.65 11.68
C THR A 168 -16.78 5.13 11.86
N ARG A 169 -17.60 4.60 12.76
CA ARG A 169 -17.70 3.15 13.01
C ARG A 169 -18.27 2.41 11.82
N GLU A 170 -19.17 3.03 11.05
CA GLU A 170 -19.73 2.48 9.82
C GLU A 170 -18.65 2.27 8.76
N MET A 171 -17.73 3.24 8.61
CA MET A 171 -16.58 3.09 7.73
C MET A 171 -15.69 1.91 8.17
N LEU A 172 -15.53 1.71 9.48
CA LEU A 172 -14.73 0.61 10.02
C LEU A 172 -15.35 -0.75 9.68
N GLU A 173 -16.67 -0.92 9.88
CA GLU A 173 -17.34 -2.16 9.52
C GLU A 173 -17.25 -2.42 8.01
N GLU A 174 -17.42 -1.39 7.18
CA GLU A 174 -17.22 -1.49 5.73
C GLU A 174 -15.78 -1.93 5.37
N ALA A 175 -14.76 -1.34 6.00
CA ALA A 175 -13.37 -1.71 5.76
C ALA A 175 -13.06 -3.14 6.19
N LYS A 176 -13.61 -3.61 7.32
CA LYS A 176 -13.48 -5.01 7.77
C LYS A 176 -14.10 -5.97 6.77
N ASP A 177 -15.29 -5.66 6.25
CA ASP A 177 -15.96 -6.49 5.25
C ASP A 177 -15.20 -6.50 3.93
N ASN A 178 -14.63 -5.37 3.52
CA ASN A 178 -13.75 -5.29 2.37
C ASN A 178 -12.51 -6.17 2.53
N LEU A 179 -11.80 -6.10 3.67
CA LEU A 179 -10.65 -6.96 3.95
C LEU A 179 -10.99 -8.45 3.85
N LYS A 180 -12.18 -8.86 4.30
CA LYS A 180 -12.63 -10.26 4.29
C LYS A 180 -13.04 -10.74 2.89
N SER A 181 -13.68 -9.87 2.09
CA SER A 181 -14.40 -10.29 0.88
C SER A 181 -13.84 -9.75 -0.43
N ARG A 182 -13.06 -8.67 -0.40
CA ARG A 182 -12.59 -7.94 -1.59
C ARG A 182 -11.08 -7.98 -1.77
N PHE A 183 -10.32 -8.19 -0.70
CA PHE A 183 -8.87 -8.35 -0.75
C PHE A 183 -8.49 -9.81 -0.92
N ALA A 184 -7.74 -10.09 -2.00
CA ALA A 184 -7.12 -11.39 -2.21
C ALA A 184 -5.99 -11.62 -1.19
N VAL A 185 -5.26 -10.56 -0.85
CA VAL A 185 -4.14 -10.61 0.11
C VAL A 185 -4.18 -9.40 1.02
N VAL A 186 -4.05 -9.66 2.32
CA VAL A 186 -3.83 -8.66 3.37
C VAL A 186 -2.55 -9.03 4.08
N GLY A 187 -1.45 -8.36 3.72
CA GLY A 187 -0.12 -8.58 4.29
C GLY A 187 0.16 -7.71 5.50
N LEU A 188 1.18 -8.08 6.28
CA LEU A 188 1.68 -7.33 7.43
C LEU A 188 3.17 -7.03 7.27
N GLN A 189 3.55 -5.77 7.48
CA GLN A 189 4.93 -5.33 7.36
C GLN A 189 5.85 -6.03 8.37
N GLU A 190 5.37 -6.31 9.57
CA GLU A 190 6.13 -7.02 10.62
C GLU A 190 6.47 -8.46 10.22
N TYR A 191 5.68 -9.05 9.32
CA TYR A 191 5.84 -10.40 8.77
C TYR A 191 6.12 -10.32 7.27
N PHE A 192 7.02 -9.41 6.86
CA PHE A 192 7.22 -9.10 5.45
C PHE A 192 7.61 -10.31 4.60
N PRO A 193 8.56 -11.19 5.00
CA PRO A 193 8.86 -12.39 4.22
C PRO A 193 7.64 -13.30 4.00
N GLN A 194 6.85 -13.52 5.05
CA GLN A 194 5.61 -14.29 4.99
C GLN A 194 4.54 -13.59 4.14
N THR A 195 4.50 -12.26 4.15
CA THR A 195 3.65 -11.46 3.28
C THR A 195 4.00 -11.67 1.81
N LEU A 196 5.29 -11.73 1.47
CA LEU A 196 5.73 -12.03 0.10
C LEU A 196 5.36 -13.45 -0.30
N ASP A 197 5.58 -14.45 0.56
CA ASP A 197 5.21 -15.85 0.30
C ASP A 197 3.69 -16.02 0.13
N LEU A 198 2.90 -15.44 1.04
CA LEU A 198 1.44 -15.40 0.96
C LEU A 198 0.96 -14.80 -0.37
N THR A 199 1.56 -13.66 -0.75
CA THR A 199 1.22 -13.01 -2.02
C THR A 199 1.57 -13.90 -3.21
N ALA A 200 2.78 -14.46 -3.22
CA ALA A 200 3.26 -15.27 -4.33
C ALA A 200 2.38 -16.51 -4.53
N ARG A 201 2.04 -17.24 -3.47
CA ARG A 201 1.16 -18.40 -3.53
C ARG A 201 -0.26 -18.03 -3.98
N THR A 202 -0.81 -16.94 -3.45
CA THR A 202 -2.17 -16.49 -3.79
C THR A 202 -2.28 -16.04 -5.25
N MET A 203 -1.24 -15.37 -5.76
CA MET A 203 -1.22 -14.81 -7.12
C MET A 203 -0.63 -15.75 -8.18
N GLY A 204 -0.10 -16.90 -7.77
CA GLY A 204 0.60 -17.84 -8.66
C GLY A 204 1.93 -17.28 -9.17
N TRP A 205 2.59 -16.43 -8.40
CA TRP A 205 3.89 -15.85 -8.71
C TRP A 205 5.03 -16.73 -8.19
N SER A 206 6.19 -16.66 -8.85
CA SER A 206 7.31 -17.58 -8.59
C SER A 206 8.44 -17.01 -7.74
N ASN A 207 8.62 -15.69 -7.73
CA ASN A 207 9.64 -15.04 -6.93
C ASN A 207 9.09 -14.71 -5.53
N THR A 208 9.80 -15.14 -4.49
CA THR A 208 9.54 -14.84 -3.07
C THR A 208 10.69 -14.07 -2.39
N SER A 209 11.69 -13.62 -3.17
CA SER A 209 12.85 -12.91 -2.63
C SER A 209 12.45 -11.61 -1.95
N VAL A 210 13.03 -11.33 -0.79
CA VAL A 210 12.86 -10.06 -0.09
C VAL A 210 13.72 -8.98 -0.76
N PRO A 211 13.14 -7.92 -1.34
CA PRO A 211 13.92 -6.85 -1.94
C PRO A 211 14.66 -6.05 -0.86
N GLU A 212 15.94 -5.77 -1.08
CA GLU A 212 16.75 -4.94 -0.17
C GLU A 212 16.52 -3.45 -0.42
N ILE A 213 15.34 -2.93 -0.07
CA ILE A 213 14.96 -1.53 -0.28
C ILE A 213 14.46 -0.90 1.04
N ASN A 214 14.95 0.32 1.35
CA ASN A 214 14.42 1.22 2.37
C ASN A 214 14.24 0.61 3.79
N ARG A 215 15.35 0.21 4.44
CA ARG A 215 15.32 -0.15 5.88
C ARG A 215 15.05 1.10 6.74
N ALA A 216 14.22 0.96 7.77
CA ALA A 216 13.88 2.06 8.67
C ALA A 216 15.13 2.60 9.43
N PRO A 217 15.25 3.92 9.66
CA PRO A 217 16.37 4.49 10.41
C PRO A 217 16.35 4.06 11.88
N GLU A 218 17.52 3.91 12.50
CA GLU A 218 17.67 3.48 13.90
C GLU A 218 16.93 4.38 14.90
N LYS A 219 16.82 5.68 14.62
CA LYS A 219 16.11 6.66 15.44
C LYS A 219 14.61 6.38 15.61
N SER A 220 13.97 5.65 14.68
CA SER A 220 12.55 5.29 14.82
C SER A 220 12.32 4.34 16.01
N LYS A 221 13.28 3.46 16.29
CA LYS A 221 13.18 2.44 17.34
C LYS A 221 13.23 3.02 18.77
N THR A 222 13.80 4.21 18.94
CA THR A 222 13.87 4.87 20.25
C THR A 222 12.55 5.59 20.59
N ALA A 223 11.88 6.20 19.60
CA ALA A 223 10.59 6.86 19.81
C ALA A 223 9.44 5.87 20.03
N GLU A 224 9.57 4.63 19.57
CA GLU A 224 8.66 3.51 19.87
C GLU A 224 8.59 3.15 21.37
N LYS A 225 9.33 3.86 22.22
CA LYS A 225 9.34 3.67 23.69
C LYS A 225 8.77 4.87 24.47
N ASN A 226 8.30 5.92 23.81
CA ASN A 226 7.70 7.08 24.49
C ASN A 226 6.20 6.84 24.73
N GLU A 227 5.84 6.51 25.97
CA GLU A 227 4.47 6.16 26.36
C GLU A 227 3.44 7.26 26.10
N GLU A 228 3.80 8.54 26.30
CA GLU A 228 2.88 9.66 26.05
C GLU A 228 2.56 9.79 24.56
N VAL A 229 3.57 9.66 23.70
CA VAL A 229 3.41 9.72 22.24
C VAL A 229 2.59 8.52 21.76
N ILE A 230 2.86 7.33 22.28
CA ILE A 230 2.10 6.12 21.95
C ILE A 230 0.64 6.26 22.37
N ALA A 231 0.36 6.74 23.58
CA ALA A 231 -1.00 6.95 24.05
C ALA A 231 -1.75 7.97 23.19
N LEU A 232 -1.10 9.09 22.84
CA LEU A 232 -1.66 10.09 21.93
C LEU A 232 -2.02 9.47 20.57
N ILE A 233 -1.08 8.75 19.95
CA ILE A 233 -1.28 8.12 18.65
C ILE A 233 -2.42 7.09 18.71
N ARG A 234 -2.47 6.26 19.76
CA ARG A 234 -3.52 5.26 19.95
C ARG A 234 -4.90 5.91 20.04
N ALA A 235 -5.02 7.00 20.80
CA ALA A 235 -6.29 7.70 20.97
C ALA A 235 -6.83 8.28 19.65
N MET A 236 -5.97 8.77 18.75
CA MET A 236 -6.42 9.27 17.44
C MET A 236 -6.61 8.17 16.38
N ASN A 237 -6.07 6.97 16.57
CA ASN A 237 -6.12 5.87 15.60
C ASN A 237 -6.83 4.62 16.14
N GLU A 238 -7.82 4.78 17.02
CA GLU A 238 -8.54 3.65 17.63
C GLU A 238 -9.19 2.72 16.59
N LEU A 239 -9.73 3.28 15.51
CA LEU A 239 -10.40 2.51 14.47
C LEU A 239 -9.38 1.77 13.59
N ASP A 240 -8.24 2.39 13.32
CA ASP A 240 -7.12 1.75 12.61
C ASP A 240 -6.52 0.59 13.43
N ILE A 241 -6.46 0.71 14.75
CA ILE A 241 -5.99 -0.37 15.64
C ILE A 241 -6.94 -1.55 15.57
N GLU A 242 -8.24 -1.30 15.71
CA GLU A 242 -9.24 -2.38 15.61
C GLU A 242 -9.26 -3.03 14.22
N LEU A 243 -9.11 -2.24 13.16
CA LEU A 243 -9.00 -2.75 11.80
C LEU A 243 -7.73 -3.60 11.61
N TYR A 244 -6.61 -3.17 12.18
CA TYR A 244 -5.34 -3.90 12.11
C TYR A 244 -5.43 -5.25 12.83
N ASP A 245 -6.12 -5.33 13.96
CA ASP A 245 -6.33 -6.60 14.67
C ASP A 245 -7.10 -7.60 13.80
N VAL A 246 -8.15 -7.16 13.11
CA VAL A 246 -8.89 -7.99 12.13
C VAL A 246 -7.99 -8.41 10.97
N ALA A 247 -7.19 -7.49 10.43
CA ALA A 247 -6.24 -7.80 9.36
C ALA A 247 -5.21 -8.85 9.80
N LYS A 248 -4.75 -8.78 11.06
CA LYS A 248 -3.82 -9.73 11.63
C LYS A 248 -4.43 -11.12 11.80
N GLU A 249 -5.66 -11.21 12.26
CA GLU A 249 -6.39 -12.49 12.33
C GLU A 249 -6.53 -13.13 10.93
N LEU A 250 -6.91 -12.32 9.93
CA LEU A 250 -7.01 -12.78 8.53
C LEU A 250 -5.66 -13.26 8.00
N PHE A 251 -4.60 -12.50 8.24
CA PHE A 251 -3.25 -12.86 7.81
C PHE A 251 -2.78 -14.18 8.42
N VAL A 252 -2.95 -14.35 9.75
CA VAL A 252 -2.59 -15.58 10.47
C VAL A 252 -3.36 -16.77 9.92
N LYS A 253 -4.68 -16.60 9.74
CA LYS A 253 -5.55 -17.64 9.17
C LYS A 253 -5.07 -18.05 7.76
N ARG A 254 -4.79 -17.09 6.89
CA ARG A 254 -4.31 -17.36 5.51
C ARG A 254 -2.94 -18.03 5.48
N CYS A 255 -2.02 -17.61 6.34
CA CYS A 255 -0.73 -18.27 6.48
C CYS A 255 -0.90 -19.72 6.93
N SER A 256 -1.78 -19.98 7.91
CA SER A 256 -2.08 -21.34 8.35
C SER A 256 -2.72 -22.21 7.25
N GLU A 257 -3.66 -21.67 6.46
CA GLU A 257 -4.30 -22.37 5.33
C GLU A 257 -3.29 -22.78 4.24
N LEU A 258 -2.21 -22.00 4.09
CA LEU A 258 -1.16 -22.22 3.10
C LEU A 258 0.13 -22.81 3.69
N GLU A 259 0.13 -23.21 4.97
CA GLU A 259 1.30 -23.77 5.67
C GLU A 259 2.54 -22.84 5.63
N ILE A 260 2.32 -21.54 5.76
CA ILE A 260 3.37 -20.52 5.85
C ILE A 260 3.75 -20.32 7.33
N PRO A 261 5.03 -20.46 7.73
CA PRO A 261 5.46 -20.33 9.12
C PRO A 261 5.48 -18.86 9.57
N LEU A 262 4.89 -18.57 10.73
CA LEU A 262 4.84 -17.25 11.37
C LEU A 262 5.91 -17.06 12.43
#